data_AF-A0A161U4R6-F1
#
_entry.id   AF-A0A161U4R6-F1
#
_cell.length_a   1.000
_cell.length_b   1.000
_cell.length_c   1.000
_cell.angle_alpha   90.00
_cell.angle_beta   90.00
_cell.angle_gamma   90.00
#
_symmetry.space_group_name_H-M   'P 1'
#
loop_
_entity.id
_entity.type
_entity.pdbx_description
1 polymer ?
#
loop_
_entity_poly.entity_id
_entity_poly.type
_entity_poly.pdbx_seq_one_letter_code
_entity_poly.pdbx_strand_id
1 'polypeptide(L)'
;MANLPFLVSTYARNITMFGNERLTPRDGFKGIPESYRSDVKSYAARNYDYDELDRALDKGWISRQELDDIMALKTEADPIIKLAT
;
A
#
# COMPACT_ATOMS: atom_id res chain seq x y z
N MET A 1 15.56 10.52 11.77
CA MET A 1 15.14 11.45 10.71
C MET A 1 13.73 11.05 10.31
N ALA A 2 12.77 11.97 10.21
CA ALA A 2 11.43 11.64 9.72
C ALA A 2 11.48 11.44 8.19
N ASN A 3 10.68 10.50 7.68
CA ASN A 3 10.51 10.32 6.24
C ASN A 3 9.77 11.51 5.63
N LEU A 4 10.03 11.79 4.35
CA LEU A 4 9.39 12.89 3.64
C LEU A 4 7.95 12.50 3.26
N PRO A 5 6.91 13.24 3.70
CA PRO A 5 5.51 12.84 3.47
C PRO A 5 5.14 12.70 1.99
N PHE A 6 5.70 13.54 1.11
CA PHE A 6 5.43 13.45 -0.34
C PHE A 6 6.01 12.19 -0.98
N LEU A 7 7.10 11.63 -0.43
CA LEU A 7 7.65 10.36 -0.91
C LEU A 7 6.80 9.19 -0.43
N VAL A 8 6.29 9.25 0.79
CA VAL A 8 5.35 8.23 1.31
C VAL A 8 4.13 8.11 0.41
N SER A 9 3.47 9.22 0.08
CA SER A 9 2.30 9.19 -0.81
C SER A 9 2.66 8.77 -2.24
N THR A 10 3.82 9.19 -2.75
CA THR A 10 4.31 8.77 -4.08
C THR A 10 4.53 7.26 -4.15
N TYR A 11 5.20 6.67 -3.16
CA TYR A 11 5.40 5.23 -3.10
C TYR A 11 4.08 4.47 -2.97
N ALA A 12 3.20 4.89 -2.06
CA ALA A 12 1.90 4.24 -1.87
C ALA A 12 1.09 4.20 -3.17
N ARG A 13 1.08 5.30 -3.93
CA ARG A 13 0.40 5.40 -5.22
C ARG A 13 1.06 4.53 -6.29
N ASN A 14 2.39 4.59 -6.40
CA ASN A 14 3.11 3.80 -7.40
C ASN A 14 2.99 2.29 -7.17
N ILE A 15 2.89 1.86 -5.91
CA ILE A 15 2.70 0.45 -5.55
C ILE A 15 1.24 0.04 -5.77
N THR A 16 0.28 0.73 -5.15
CA THR A 16 -1.12 0.27 -5.07
C THR A 16 -1.93 0.57 -6.34
N MET A 17 -1.65 1.69 -7.02
CA MET A 17 -2.45 2.14 -8.16
C MET A 17 -1.85 1.79 -9.52
N PHE A 18 -0.51 1.75 -9.61
CA PHE A 18 0.17 1.63 -10.90
C PHE A 18 1.07 0.40 -11.02
N GLY A 19 1.46 -0.24 -9.91
CA GLY A 19 2.38 -1.38 -9.93
C GLY A 19 3.80 -1.07 -10.39
N ASN A 20 4.20 0.21 -10.39
CA ASN A 20 5.51 0.70 -10.85
C ASN A 20 6.61 0.57 -9.79
N GLU A 21 6.29 0.06 -8.61
CA GLU A 21 7.21 -0.12 -7.49
C GLU A 21 6.77 -1.30 -6.61
N ARG A 22 7.63 -1.74 -5.67
CA ARG A 22 7.29 -2.72 -4.62
C ARG A 22 7.65 -2.25 -3.22
N LEU A 23 6.93 -2.72 -2.21
CA LEU A 23 7.29 -2.48 -0.81
C LEU A 23 8.63 -3.16 -0.45
N THR A 24 8.78 -4.41 -0.89
CA THR A 24 9.96 -5.26 -0.68
C THR A 24 10.58 -5.69 -2.03
N PRO A 25 11.86 -6.10 -2.07
CA PRO A 25 12.48 -6.55 -3.32
C PRO A 25 11.79 -7.81 -3.87
N ARG A 26 11.20 -7.72 -5.07
CA ARG A 26 10.54 -8.81 -5.80
C ARG A 26 10.20 -8.40 -7.24
N ASP A 27 9.91 -9.36 -8.10
CA ASP A 27 9.50 -9.14 -9.51
C ASP A 27 10.46 -8.25 -10.32
N GLY A 28 11.74 -8.24 -9.99
CA GLY A 28 12.75 -7.36 -10.60
C GLY A 28 12.82 -5.93 -10.05
N PHE A 29 11.95 -5.57 -9.10
CA PHE A 29 12.01 -4.31 -8.36
C PHE A 29 12.95 -4.42 -7.17
N LYS A 30 13.69 -3.34 -6.88
CA LYS A 30 14.55 -3.25 -5.70
C LYS A 30 13.77 -3.06 -4.40
N GLY A 31 12.50 -2.65 -4.51
CA GLY A 31 11.67 -2.24 -3.40
C GLY A 31 12.04 -0.86 -2.86
N ILE A 32 11.13 -0.26 -2.11
CA ILE A 32 11.39 1.03 -1.46
C ILE A 32 12.34 0.90 -0.26
N PRO A 33 12.99 2.00 0.17
CA PRO A 33 13.81 1.99 1.37
C PRO A 33 13.02 1.52 2.59
N GLU A 34 13.66 0.69 3.42
CA GLU A 34 13.00 0.03 4.56
C GLU A 34 12.35 1.03 5.52
N SER A 35 13.00 2.17 5.75
CA SER A 35 12.47 3.22 6.63
C SER A 35 11.10 3.72 6.21
N TYR A 36 10.77 3.70 4.91
CA TYR A 36 9.49 4.17 4.37
C TYR A 36 8.37 3.14 4.45
N ARG A 37 8.67 1.84 4.60
CA ARG A 37 7.68 0.77 4.46
C ARG A 37 6.52 0.89 5.44
N SER A 38 6.82 1.20 6.71
CA SER A 38 5.78 1.38 7.74
C SER A 38 4.86 2.56 7.44
N ASP A 39 5.43 3.69 7.03
CA ASP A 39 4.67 4.90 6.70
C ASP A 39 3.84 4.71 5.45
N VAL A 40 4.37 4.00 4.44
CA VAL A 40 3.64 3.68 3.20
C VAL A 40 2.48 2.74 3.48
N LYS A 41 2.66 1.71 4.31
CA LYS A 41 1.55 0.84 4.74
C LYS A 41 0.47 1.62 5.48
N SER A 42 0.86 2.49 6.41
CA SER A 42 -0.07 3.35 7.16
C SER A 42 -0.80 4.32 6.23
N TYR A 43 -0.12 4.87 5.24
CA TYR A 43 -0.72 5.74 4.25
C TYR A 43 -1.73 4.99 3.38
N ALA A 44 -1.36 3.80 2.88
CA ALA A 44 -2.25 2.96 2.09
C ALA A 44 -3.52 2.58 2.86
N ALA A 45 -3.39 2.19 4.14
CA ALA A 45 -4.52 1.89 5.00
C ALA A 45 -5.52 3.05 5.11
N ARG A 46 -5.02 4.28 5.23
CA ARG A 46 -5.83 5.49 5.41
C ARG A 46 -6.41 6.09 4.14
N ASN A 47 -5.85 5.77 2.97
CA ASN A 47 -6.16 6.48 1.73
C ASN A 47 -6.74 5.59 0.63
N TYR A 48 -6.55 4.27 0.69
CA TYR A 48 -7.05 3.35 -0.32
C TYR A 48 -8.12 2.45 0.25
N ASP A 49 -9.16 2.16 -0.51
CA ASP A 49 -10.23 1.26 -0.09
C ASP A 49 -9.87 -0.22 -0.27
N TYR A 50 -10.82 -1.11 0.05
CA TYR A 50 -10.62 -2.54 -0.04
C TYR A 50 -10.48 -3.00 -1.50
N ASP A 51 -11.29 -2.47 -2.41
CA ASP A 51 -11.26 -2.83 -3.84
C ASP A 51 -9.91 -2.45 -4.48
N GLU A 52 -9.36 -1.29 -4.14
CA GLU A 52 -8.05 -0.84 -4.61
C GLU A 52 -6.90 -1.73 -4.11
N LEU A 53 -6.96 -2.14 -2.84
CA LEU A 53 -5.96 -3.00 -2.21
C LEU A 53 -6.05 -4.45 -2.70
N ASP A 54 -7.26 -4.99 -2.84
CA ASP A 54 -7.50 -6.32 -3.39
C ASP A 54 -7.08 -6.38 -4.87
N ARG A 55 -7.38 -5.33 -5.66
CA ARG A 55 -6.87 -5.22 -7.03
C ARG A 55 -5.34 -5.21 -7.07
N ALA A 56 -4.69 -4.51 -6.14
CA ALA A 56 -3.23 -4.49 -6.07
C ALA A 56 -2.67 -5.87 -5.71
N LEU A 57 -3.36 -6.65 -4.86
CA LEU A 57 -3.01 -8.04 -4.56
C LEU A 57 -3.20 -8.93 -5.80
N ASP A 58 -4.35 -8.85 -6.48
CA ASP A 58 -4.67 -9.65 -7.67
C ASP A 58 -3.69 -9.40 -8.82
N LYS A 59 -3.22 -8.16 -8.96
CA LYS A 59 -2.17 -7.78 -9.92
C LYS A 59 -0.76 -8.16 -9.46
N GLY A 60 -0.61 -8.67 -8.24
CA GLY A 60 0.67 -9.00 -7.62
C GLY A 60 1.53 -7.79 -7.28
N TRP A 61 0.98 -6.58 -7.17
CA TRP A 61 1.73 -5.36 -6.83
C TRP A 61 2.00 -5.21 -5.34
N ILE A 62 1.15 -5.83 -4.52
CA ILE A 62 1.42 -6.14 -3.11
C ILE A 62 1.31 -7.66 -2.90
N SER A 63 2.01 -8.19 -1.90
CA SER A 63 1.89 -9.58 -1.48
C SER A 63 0.74 -9.75 -0.47
N ARG A 64 0.34 -10.99 -0.19
CA ARG A 64 -0.69 -11.27 0.81
C ARG A 64 -0.31 -10.75 2.20
N GLN A 65 0.94 -10.96 2.62
CA GLN A 65 1.43 -10.45 3.89
C GLN A 65 1.41 -8.91 3.93
N GLU A 66 1.77 -8.24 2.83
CA GLU A 66 1.72 -6.78 2.76
C GLU A 66 0.28 -6.25 2.84
N LEU A 67 -0.69 -6.97 2.22
CA LEU A 67 -2.10 -6.66 2.39
C LEU A 67 -2.53 -6.83 3.85
N ASP A 68 -2.27 -7.99 4.45
CA ASP A 68 -2.67 -8.28 5.83
C ASP A 68 -2.10 -7.24 6.81
N ASP A 69 -0.85 -6.80 6.60
CA ASP A 69 -0.23 -5.73 7.38
C ASP A 69 -0.93 -4.37 7.19
N ILE A 70 -1.36 -4.03 5.97
CA ILE A 70 -2.11 -2.79 5.68
C ILE A 70 -3.49 -2.84 6.32
N MET A 71 -4.17 -3.99 6.20
CA MET A 71 -5.50 -4.21 6.75
C MET A 71 -5.51 -4.13 8.28
N ALA A 72 -4.45 -4.61 8.94
CA ALA A 72 -4.29 -4.48 10.39
C ALA A 72 -4.16 -3.02 10.88
N LEU A 73 -3.85 -2.08 9.98
CA LEU A 73 -3.72 -0.65 10.30
C LEU A 73 -4.98 0.17 10.00
N LYS A 74 -5.96 -0.43 9.29
CA LYS A 74 -7.22 0.25 8.98
C LYS A 74 -8.09 0.42 10.22
N THR A 75 -8.83 1.52 10.23
CA THR A 75 -9.80 1.90 11.26
C THR A 75 -11.16 2.14 10.62
N GLU A 76 -12.22 2.22 11.43
CA GLU A 76 -13.59 2.49 10.95
C GLU A 76 -13.74 3.84 10.23
N ALA A 77 -12.81 4.78 10.46
CA ALA A 77 -12.82 6.09 9.82
C ALA A 77 -12.14 6.11 8.43
N ASP A 78 -11.42 5.04 8.07
CA ASP A 78 -10.68 4.95 6.81
C ASP A 78 -11.60 4.54 5.65
N PRO A 79 -11.22 4.79 4.38
CA PRO A 79 -12.00 4.39 3.22
C PRO A 79 -12.29 2.89 3.21
N ILE A 80 -13.58 2.54 3.05
CA ILE A 80 -14.08 1.15 3.14
C ILE A 80 -14.44 0.56 1.77
N ILE A 81 -14.77 1.36 0.74
CA ILE A 81 -15.72 1.03 -0.34
C ILE A 81 -16.04 -0.48 -0.48
N LYS A 82 -17.15 -0.88 0.15
CA LYS A 82 -17.90 -2.08 -0.20
C LYS A 82 -18.66 -1.77 -1.49
N LEU A 83 -18.43 -2.52 -2.56
CA LEU A 83 -19.38 -2.63 -3.67
C LEU A 83 -20.79 -2.79 -3.07
N ALA A 84 -21.69 -1.89 -3.46
CA ALA A 84 -23.10 -1.99 -3.11
C ALA A 84 -23.62 -3.36 -3.55
N THR A 85 -24.01 -4.20 -2.58
CA THR A 85 -24.87 -5.36 -2.78
C THR A 85 -26.19 -4.96 -3.43
#